data_AF-T0RBT0-F1
#
_entry.id   AF-T0RBT0-F1
#
_cell.length_a   1.000
_cell.length_b   1.000
_cell.length_c   1.000
_cell.angle_alpha   90.00
_cell.angle_beta   90.00
_cell.angle_gamma   90.00
#
_symmetry.space_group_name_H-M   'P 1'
#
loop_
_entity.id
_entity.type
_entity.pdbx_description
1 polymer ?
#
loop_
_entity_poly.entity_id
_entity_poly.type
_entity_poly.pdbx_seq_one_letter_code
_entity_poly.pdbx_strand_id
1 'polypeptide(L)'
;MGDTLNLASTATTSEISSAREICNAYRTKRLKIISGSSVSSINFNLKNRSCEGSSYENTTEVAVDTRVSFVNKGLWNLYQPNLETDLSGSLAKICSEVYSGSALSILSYASDGTAIQYQLNSDLSFFIYRGVKSETDSTKYTVTEKVKFTLDSDTNSDTFGYVKDYKKDSMCSNGKDFSYIQQYF
;
A
#
# COMPACT_ATOMS: atom_id res chain seq x y z
N MET A 1 7.66 -2.49 17.20
CA MET A 1 8.07 -1.38 16.29
C MET A 1 9.11 -0.49 17.00
N GLY A 2 9.41 0.74 16.52
CA GLY A 2 10.40 1.63 17.16
C GLY A 2 11.75 1.78 16.43
N ASP A 3 11.89 1.21 15.24
CA ASP A 3 13.06 1.43 14.38
C ASP A 3 13.14 2.89 13.88
N THR A 4 14.32 3.33 13.44
CA THR A 4 14.49 4.64 12.78
C THR A 4 14.25 4.51 11.27
N LEU A 5 13.56 5.48 10.65
CA LEU A 5 13.45 5.57 9.19
C LEU A 5 14.82 5.70 8.52
N ASN A 6 14.99 5.07 7.35
CA ASN A 6 16.16 5.30 6.52
C ASN A 6 15.96 6.61 5.74
N LEU A 7 16.79 7.62 6.02
CA LEU A 7 16.66 8.94 5.42
C LEU A 7 17.31 9.07 4.03
N ALA A 8 17.65 7.94 3.39
CA ALA A 8 18.04 7.90 1.98
C ALA A 8 16.89 8.41 1.09
N SER A 9 17.13 9.52 0.38
CA SER A 9 16.12 10.21 -0.41
C SER A 9 16.05 9.78 -1.88
N THR A 10 17.10 9.11 -2.39
CA THR A 10 17.26 8.72 -3.79
C THR A 10 17.18 7.21 -3.92
N ALA A 11 16.25 6.72 -4.75
CA ALA A 11 16.12 5.29 -5.03
C ALA A 11 17.34 4.73 -5.79
N THR A 12 17.72 3.50 -5.46
CA THR A 12 18.67 2.68 -6.22
C THR A 12 18.06 2.18 -7.54
N THR A 13 18.90 1.73 -8.47
CA THR A 13 18.45 1.10 -9.73
C THR A 13 17.50 -0.08 -9.50
N SER A 14 17.70 -0.86 -8.42
CA SER A 14 16.85 -1.99 -8.06
C SER A 14 15.45 -1.53 -7.62
N GLU A 15 15.40 -0.49 -6.78
CA GLU A 15 14.14 0.13 -6.34
C GLU A 15 13.40 0.80 -7.52
N ILE A 16 14.11 1.41 -8.47
CA ILE A 16 13.51 1.96 -9.70
C ILE A 16 12.91 0.86 -10.58
N SER A 17 13.56 -0.30 -10.71
CA SER A 17 12.99 -1.46 -11.43
C SER A 17 11.73 -1.97 -10.73
N SER A 18 11.81 -2.17 -9.42
CA SER A 18 10.70 -2.63 -8.57
C SER A 18 9.51 -1.66 -8.63
N ALA A 19 9.78 -0.35 -8.59
CA ALA A 19 8.78 0.70 -8.75
C ALA A 19 8.06 0.59 -10.11
N ARG A 20 8.82 0.36 -11.18
CA ARG A 20 8.27 0.21 -12.54
C ARG A 20 7.38 -1.01 -12.67
N GLU A 21 7.76 -2.13 -12.07
CA GLU A 21 6.96 -3.36 -12.01
C GLU A 21 5.63 -3.12 -11.28
N ILE A 22 5.67 -2.52 -10.08
CA ILE A 22 4.48 -2.18 -9.27
C ILE A 22 3.55 -1.24 -10.04
N CYS A 23 4.08 -0.15 -10.62
CA CYS A 23 3.30 0.81 -11.39
C CYS A 23 2.68 0.18 -12.64
N ASN A 24 3.41 -0.69 -13.33
CA ASN A 24 2.88 -1.43 -14.49
C ASN A 24 1.76 -2.40 -14.09
N ALA A 25 1.85 -3.05 -12.92
CA ALA A 25 0.80 -3.93 -12.40
C ALA A 25 -0.49 -3.15 -12.11
N TYR A 26 -0.43 -2.06 -11.35
CA TYR A 26 -1.59 -1.17 -11.11
C TYR A 26 -2.19 -0.61 -12.41
N ARG A 27 -1.34 -0.16 -13.34
CA ARG A 27 -1.77 0.35 -14.65
C ARG A 27 -2.48 -0.72 -15.48
N THR A 28 -1.97 -1.95 -15.48
CA THR A 28 -2.56 -3.09 -16.21
C THR A 28 -3.91 -3.48 -15.62
N LYS A 29 -4.01 -3.58 -14.29
CA LYS A 29 -5.28 -3.73 -13.58
C LYS A 29 -6.31 -2.69 -14.01
N ARG A 30 -5.93 -1.41 -14.01
CA ARG A 30 -6.83 -0.32 -14.44
C ARG A 30 -7.31 -0.50 -15.87
N LEU A 31 -6.42 -0.89 -16.79
CA LEU A 31 -6.78 -1.13 -18.19
C LEU A 31 -7.76 -2.31 -18.34
N LYS A 32 -7.55 -3.42 -17.61
CA LYS A 32 -8.50 -4.56 -17.57
C LYS A 32 -9.90 -4.13 -17.10
N ILE A 33 -9.97 -3.34 -16.02
CA ILE A 33 -11.24 -2.83 -15.49
C ILE A 33 -11.95 -1.94 -16.53
N ILE A 34 -11.22 -1.04 -17.20
CA ILE A 34 -11.77 -0.15 -18.24
C ILE A 34 -12.26 -0.94 -19.46
N SER A 35 -11.61 -2.06 -19.81
CA SER A 35 -12.04 -2.93 -20.92
C SER A 35 -13.19 -3.88 -20.57
N GLY A 36 -13.78 -3.77 -19.38
CA GLY A 36 -14.90 -4.62 -18.92
C GLY A 36 -14.49 -5.95 -18.30
N SER A 37 -13.18 -6.21 -18.15
CA SER A 37 -12.63 -7.37 -17.44
C SER A 37 -12.50 -7.03 -15.95
N SER A 38 -13.62 -7.07 -15.23
CA SER A 38 -13.68 -6.82 -13.78
C SER A 38 -14.04 -8.08 -13.00
N VAL A 39 -13.29 -8.35 -11.93
CA VAL A 39 -13.63 -9.38 -10.94
C VAL A 39 -14.94 -9.03 -10.22
N SER A 40 -15.90 -9.97 -10.16
CA SER A 40 -17.28 -9.76 -9.64
C SER A 40 -17.47 -10.06 -8.15
N SER A 41 -16.52 -10.72 -7.51
CA SER A 41 -16.49 -10.92 -6.05
C SER A 41 -15.04 -11.15 -5.62
N ILE A 42 -14.69 -10.73 -4.40
CA ILE A 42 -13.37 -11.01 -3.83
C ILE A 42 -13.57 -11.52 -2.40
N ASN A 43 -13.03 -12.70 -2.11
CA ASN A 43 -13.00 -13.24 -0.76
C ASN A 43 -11.77 -12.71 -0.03
N PHE A 44 -11.90 -12.51 1.29
CA PHE A 44 -10.73 -12.23 2.11
C PHE A 44 -10.82 -12.75 3.54
N ASN A 45 -9.65 -13.05 4.10
CA ASN A 45 -9.46 -13.34 5.51
C ASN A 45 -8.95 -12.08 6.21
N LEU A 46 -9.63 -11.68 7.28
CA LEU A 46 -9.20 -10.63 8.19
C LEU A 46 -8.62 -11.25 9.46
N LYS A 47 -7.40 -10.85 9.83
CA LYS A 47 -6.81 -11.12 11.15
C LYS A 47 -6.48 -9.79 11.81
N ASN A 48 -6.93 -9.59 13.04
CA ASN A 48 -6.72 -8.35 13.79
C ASN A 48 -6.22 -8.67 15.20
N ARG A 49 -5.20 -7.94 15.64
CA ARG A 49 -4.64 -7.97 16.99
C ARG A 49 -4.66 -6.56 17.57
N SER A 50 -5.52 -6.33 18.56
CA SER A 50 -5.67 -5.02 19.19
C SER A 50 -4.54 -4.68 20.18
N CYS A 51 -4.41 -3.39 20.48
CA CYS A 51 -3.53 -2.86 21.54
C CYS A 51 -3.88 -3.37 22.95
N GLU A 52 -5.10 -3.88 23.16
CA GLU A 52 -5.64 -4.22 24.49
C GLU A 52 -5.80 -5.73 24.71
N GLY A 53 -5.49 -6.56 23.70
CA GLY A 53 -5.30 -8.01 23.86
C GLY A 53 -6.43 -8.88 23.30
N SER A 54 -7.56 -8.29 22.87
CA SER A 54 -8.51 -8.99 22.03
C SER A 54 -7.96 -9.13 20.61
N SER A 55 -7.97 -10.34 20.09
CA SER A 55 -7.69 -10.65 18.68
C SER A 55 -8.88 -11.36 18.07
N TYR A 56 -9.16 -11.09 16.79
CA TYR A 56 -10.16 -11.84 16.04
C TYR A 56 -9.62 -12.24 14.66
N GLU A 57 -10.13 -13.36 14.17
CA GLU A 57 -9.94 -13.85 12.81
C GLU A 57 -11.34 -14.09 12.22
N ASN A 58 -11.59 -13.58 11.03
CA ASN A 58 -12.87 -13.73 10.35
C ASN A 58 -12.66 -13.81 8.84
N THR A 59 -13.39 -14.70 8.17
CA THR A 59 -13.49 -14.75 6.70
C THR A 59 -14.69 -13.94 6.26
N THR A 60 -14.57 -13.15 5.20
CA THR A 60 -15.68 -12.35 4.68
C THR A 60 -15.62 -12.32 3.16
N GLU A 61 -16.73 -12.67 2.52
CA GLU A 61 -16.95 -12.46 1.09
C GLU A 61 -17.55 -11.08 0.87
N VAL A 62 -17.01 -10.30 -0.07
CA VAL A 62 -17.64 -9.09 -0.56
C VAL A 62 -17.98 -9.29 -2.03
N ALA A 63 -19.27 -9.50 -2.29
CA ALA A 63 -19.83 -9.52 -3.62
C ALA A 63 -19.84 -8.09 -4.21
N VAL A 64 -19.41 -7.95 -5.46
CA VAL A 64 -19.36 -6.69 -6.18
C VAL A 64 -20.44 -6.72 -7.26
N ASP A 65 -21.59 -6.10 -6.98
CA ASP A 65 -22.64 -5.99 -7.99
C ASP A 65 -22.25 -4.94 -9.05
N THR A 66 -21.80 -5.42 -10.21
CA THR A 66 -21.40 -4.60 -11.36
C THR A 66 -22.56 -4.24 -12.30
N ARG A 67 -23.82 -4.57 -11.97
CA ARG A 67 -24.96 -4.43 -12.89
C ARG A 67 -25.56 -3.02 -13.01
N VAL A 68 -25.02 -2.03 -12.30
CA VAL A 68 -25.39 -0.62 -12.48
C VAL A 68 -24.28 0.12 -13.23
N SER A 69 -24.44 0.23 -14.56
CA SER A 69 -23.76 1.26 -15.34
C SER A 69 -23.95 2.62 -14.66
N PHE A 70 -22.88 3.43 -14.58
CA PHE A 70 -22.79 4.71 -13.83
C PHE A 70 -22.45 4.64 -12.32
N VAL A 71 -21.45 3.84 -11.94
CA VAL A 71 -20.58 4.16 -10.78
C VAL A 71 -19.30 4.80 -11.34
N ASN A 72 -19.33 6.07 -11.74
CA ASN A 72 -19.20 7.28 -10.91
C ASN A 72 -17.77 7.45 -10.33
N LYS A 73 -17.22 8.65 -10.48
CA LYS A 73 -15.79 8.86 -10.79
C LYS A 73 -14.88 8.74 -9.55
N GLY A 74 -14.06 7.69 -9.50
CA GLY A 74 -12.99 7.50 -8.50
C GLY A 74 -13.37 6.67 -7.28
N LEU A 75 -14.48 5.93 -7.31
CA LEU A 75 -15.10 5.42 -6.09
C LEU A 75 -14.40 4.19 -5.48
N TRP A 76 -13.96 4.39 -4.24
CA TRP A 76 -13.55 3.40 -3.22
C TRP A 76 -12.14 2.78 -3.36
N ASN A 77 -11.30 3.37 -4.22
CA ASN A 77 -9.86 3.13 -4.40
C ASN A 77 -9.33 1.67 -4.56
N LEU A 78 -10.05 0.60 -4.87
CA LEU A 78 -11.39 0.47 -5.47
C LEU A 78 -12.34 -0.40 -4.62
N TYR A 79 -11.84 -1.08 -3.58
CA TYR A 79 -12.66 -1.77 -2.55
C TYR A 79 -12.19 -1.52 -1.10
N GLN A 80 -11.27 -0.57 -0.90
CA GLN A 80 -10.92 0.01 0.40
C GLN A 80 -10.60 1.49 0.16
N PRO A 81 -11.36 2.46 0.71
CA PRO A 81 -11.28 3.88 0.32
C PRO A 81 -10.00 4.63 0.75
N ASN A 82 -8.97 3.92 1.23
CA ASN A 82 -7.69 4.48 1.70
C ASN A 82 -6.45 3.84 1.02
N LEU A 83 -6.62 3.00 0.00
CA LEU A 83 -5.50 2.39 -0.73
C LEU A 83 -4.80 3.43 -1.62
N GLU A 84 -3.46 3.47 -1.60
CA GLU A 84 -2.67 4.20 -2.60
C GLU A 84 -2.61 3.42 -3.93
N THR A 85 -2.65 4.14 -5.06
CA THR A 85 -2.72 3.57 -6.41
C THR A 85 -1.84 4.35 -7.38
N ASP A 86 -1.74 3.92 -8.64
CA ASP A 86 -1.05 4.70 -9.69
C ASP A 86 -1.83 5.97 -10.14
N LEU A 87 -3.01 6.23 -9.55
CA LEU A 87 -3.81 7.46 -9.75
C LEU A 87 -4.00 8.32 -8.49
N SER A 88 -3.74 7.78 -7.30
CA SER A 88 -4.06 8.45 -6.03
C SER A 88 -3.04 8.14 -4.92
N GLY A 89 -2.76 9.14 -4.08
CA GLY A 89 -1.77 9.03 -3.01
C GLY A 89 -0.35 9.24 -3.51
N SER A 90 0.62 8.91 -2.66
CA SER A 90 2.05 9.08 -2.92
C SER A 90 2.57 8.13 -4.00
N LEU A 91 2.00 6.92 -4.10
CA LEU A 91 2.34 5.95 -5.15
C LEU A 91 2.10 6.52 -6.57
N ALA A 92 1.11 7.39 -6.77
CA ALA A 92 0.90 8.05 -8.05
C ALA A 92 2.06 9.00 -8.42
N LYS A 93 2.66 9.70 -7.44
CA LYS A 93 3.87 10.52 -7.62
C LYS A 93 5.07 9.64 -8.00
N ILE A 94 5.26 8.53 -7.28
CA ILE A 94 6.29 7.52 -7.58
C ILE A 94 6.16 7.01 -9.01
N CYS A 95 4.95 6.60 -9.42
CA CYS A 95 4.71 6.14 -10.78
C CYS A 95 4.93 7.22 -11.84
N SER A 96 4.55 8.48 -11.55
CA SER A 96 4.85 9.61 -12.43
C SER A 96 6.36 9.79 -12.62
N GLU A 97 7.15 9.78 -11.54
CA GLU A 97 8.61 9.95 -11.58
C GLU A 97 9.30 8.80 -12.34
N VAL A 98 8.84 7.56 -12.14
CA VAL A 98 9.36 6.35 -12.81
C VAL A 98 9.09 6.37 -14.32
N TYR A 99 7.93 6.91 -14.74
CA TYR A 99 7.56 7.02 -16.16
C TYR A 99 8.16 8.26 -16.84
N SER A 100 8.43 9.35 -16.13
CA SER A 100 9.16 10.51 -16.65
C SER A 100 10.67 10.31 -16.69
N GLY A 101 11.20 9.26 -16.04
CA GLY A 101 12.64 9.04 -15.90
C GLY A 101 13.31 10.04 -14.96
N SER A 102 12.53 10.66 -14.07
CA SER A 102 13.02 11.60 -13.05
C SER A 102 13.65 10.86 -11.87
N ALA A 103 14.39 11.57 -11.02
CA ALA A 103 14.90 11.01 -9.78
C ALA A 103 13.74 10.60 -8.87
N LEU A 104 13.64 9.30 -8.56
CA LEU A 104 12.55 8.74 -7.76
C LEU A 104 12.75 9.09 -6.28
N SER A 105 11.81 9.84 -5.73
CA SER A 105 11.77 10.29 -4.34
C SER A 105 10.96 9.31 -3.48
N ILE A 106 11.67 8.45 -2.74
CA ILE A 106 11.07 7.46 -1.84
C ILE A 106 10.80 7.97 -0.42
N LEU A 107 11.10 9.25 -0.14
CA LEU A 107 10.97 9.84 1.19
C LEU A 107 10.31 11.21 1.09
N SER A 108 9.26 11.43 1.87
CA SER A 108 8.58 12.72 2.02
C SER A 108 8.49 13.14 3.48
N TYR A 109 8.53 14.45 3.71
CA TYR A 109 8.38 15.07 5.02
C TYR A 109 7.14 15.95 5.01
N ALA A 110 6.26 15.77 5.99
CA ALA A 110 5.08 16.59 6.19
C ALA A 110 5.35 17.70 7.22
N SER A 111 4.57 18.78 7.15
CA SER A 111 4.70 19.95 8.03
C SER A 111 4.32 19.69 9.49
N ASP A 112 3.66 18.56 9.77
CA ASP A 112 3.27 18.11 11.11
C ASP A 112 4.40 17.37 11.85
N GLY A 113 5.59 17.26 11.26
CA GLY A 113 6.71 16.51 11.83
C GLY A 113 6.63 14.99 11.59
N THR A 114 5.76 14.53 10.70
CA THR A 114 5.78 13.16 10.20
C THR A 114 6.65 13.03 8.94
N ALA A 115 7.22 11.84 8.75
CA ALA A 115 7.91 11.46 7.53
C ALA A 115 7.30 10.16 6.99
N ILE A 116 7.21 10.04 5.67
CA ILE A 116 6.69 8.85 4.98
C ILE A 116 7.78 8.33 4.06
N GLN A 117 8.22 7.09 4.30
CA GLN A 117 9.21 6.40 3.47
C GLN A 117 8.54 5.24 2.71
N TYR A 118 8.86 5.11 1.43
CA TYR A 118 8.51 4.00 0.57
C TYR A 118 9.68 3.03 0.46
N GLN A 119 9.38 1.73 0.45
CA GLN A 119 10.32 0.68 0.09
C GLN A 119 9.64 -0.21 -0.96
N LEU A 120 10.25 -0.31 -2.13
CA LEU A 120 9.69 -0.96 -3.32
C LEU A 120 10.51 -2.21 -3.60
N ASN A 121 9.87 -3.38 -3.64
CA ASN A 121 10.54 -4.68 -3.75
C ASN A 121 10.13 -5.40 -5.06
N SER A 122 11.01 -6.27 -5.56
CA SER A 122 10.82 -6.99 -6.83
C SER A 122 9.83 -8.17 -6.76
N ASP A 123 9.23 -8.44 -5.60
CA ASP A 123 8.15 -9.44 -5.43
C ASP A 123 6.76 -8.84 -5.66
N LEU A 124 6.66 -7.73 -6.41
CA LEU A 124 5.48 -6.87 -6.54
C LEU A 124 4.87 -6.48 -5.18
N SER A 125 5.73 -6.32 -4.16
CA SER A 125 5.35 -5.82 -2.84
C SER A 125 6.01 -4.50 -2.51
N PHE A 126 5.34 -3.70 -1.70
CA PHE A 126 5.90 -2.46 -1.19
C PHE A 126 5.49 -2.21 0.26
N PHE A 127 6.34 -1.46 0.95
CA PHE A 127 6.06 -0.95 2.28
C PHE A 127 5.91 0.57 2.26
N ILE A 128 4.95 1.07 3.03
CA ILE A 128 4.84 2.45 3.45
C ILE A 128 5.17 2.50 4.94
N TYR A 129 6.20 3.24 5.30
CA TYR A 129 6.57 3.49 6.69
C TYR A 129 6.20 4.92 7.04
N ARG A 130 5.40 5.12 8.09
CA ARG A 130 5.22 6.43 8.72
C ARG A 130 6.11 6.50 9.94
N GLY A 131 6.93 7.54 10.00
CA GLY A 131 7.70 7.90 11.19
C GLY A 131 7.24 9.24 11.76
N VAL A 132 7.34 9.37 13.08
CA VAL A 132 7.20 10.64 13.79
C VAL A 132 8.58 11.10 14.22
N LYS A 133 8.88 12.40 14.12
CA LYS A 133 10.15 12.97 14.55
C LYS A 133 10.43 12.65 16.02
N SER A 134 11.63 12.17 16.33
CA SER A 134 11.97 11.78 17.71
C SER A 134 12.13 13.01 18.61
N GLU A 135 11.55 12.95 19.81
CA GLU A 135 11.69 13.97 20.85
C GLU A 135 13.12 14.05 21.39
N THR A 136 13.85 12.93 21.40
CA THR A 136 15.22 12.84 21.94
C THR A 136 16.30 13.14 20.89
N ASP A 137 15.98 13.03 19.60
CA ASP A 137 16.89 13.32 18.50
C ASP A 137 16.11 13.88 17.31
N SER A 138 16.13 15.20 17.18
CA SER A 138 15.44 15.93 16.11
C SER A 138 15.94 15.63 14.68
N THR A 139 17.00 14.85 14.51
CA THR A 139 17.46 14.36 13.20
C THR A 139 16.85 13.01 12.82
N LYS A 140 16.20 12.30 13.75
CA LYS A 140 15.63 10.96 13.56
C LYS A 140 14.11 10.98 13.51
N TYR A 141 13.56 9.99 12.82
CA TYR A 141 12.13 9.70 12.79
C TYR A 141 11.91 8.25 13.20
N THR A 142 11.12 8.03 14.24
CA THR A 142 10.79 6.71 14.79
C THR A 142 9.58 6.15 14.07
N VAL A 143 9.66 4.93 13.53
CA VAL A 143 8.57 4.26 12.81
C VAL A 143 7.42 3.93 13.75
N THR A 144 6.28 4.57 13.52
CA THR A 144 5.01 4.37 14.26
C THR A 144 3.98 3.56 13.47
N GLU A 145 4.06 3.56 12.13
CA GLU A 145 3.18 2.79 11.25
C GLU A 145 4.02 2.09 10.17
N LYS A 146 3.72 0.82 9.88
CA LYS A 146 4.29 0.08 8.76
C LYS A 146 3.16 -0.63 8.03
N VAL A 147 2.98 -0.31 6.75
CA VAL A 147 1.95 -0.90 5.90
C VAL A 147 2.62 -1.65 4.76
N LYS A 148 2.43 -2.97 4.66
CA LYS A 148 2.78 -3.78 3.49
C LYS A 148 1.59 -3.91 2.56
N PHE A 149 1.85 -3.79 1.28
CA PHE A 149 0.98 -4.25 0.21
C PHE A 149 1.75 -5.29 -0.62
N THR A 150 1.09 -6.38 -0.99
CA THR A 150 1.60 -7.36 -1.96
C THR A 150 0.57 -7.47 -3.08
N LEU A 151 0.98 -7.25 -4.32
CA LEU A 151 0.10 -7.39 -5.48
C LEU A 151 0.07 -8.85 -5.97
N ASP A 152 -0.97 -9.21 -6.71
CA ASP A 152 -0.97 -10.45 -7.47
C ASP A 152 0.00 -10.35 -8.65
N SER A 153 0.89 -11.34 -8.73
CA SER A 153 1.98 -11.42 -9.70
C SER A 153 1.69 -12.34 -10.88
N ASP A 154 0.58 -13.09 -10.88
CA ASP A 154 0.20 -13.90 -12.03
C ASP A 154 -0.33 -13.01 -13.16
N THR A 155 0.54 -12.73 -14.14
CA THR A 155 0.24 -11.92 -15.32
C THR A 155 -0.86 -12.49 -16.20
N ASN A 156 -1.16 -13.78 -16.08
CA ASN A 156 -2.23 -14.45 -16.84
C ASN A 156 -3.59 -14.32 -16.14
N SER A 157 -3.62 -14.02 -14.83
CA SER A 157 -4.86 -13.88 -14.07
C SER A 157 -5.53 -12.53 -14.31
N ASP A 158 -6.86 -12.49 -14.22
CA ASP A 158 -7.65 -11.25 -14.16
C ASP A 158 -7.44 -10.47 -12.86
N THR A 159 -6.88 -11.10 -11.83
CA THR A 159 -6.43 -10.46 -10.59
C THR A 159 -5.05 -9.82 -10.67
N PHE A 160 -4.31 -9.90 -11.79
CA PHE A 160 -2.98 -9.28 -11.92
C PHE A 160 -2.98 -7.79 -11.48
N GLY A 161 -2.07 -7.43 -10.56
CA GLY A 161 -1.99 -6.07 -10.02
C GLY A 161 -3.10 -5.67 -9.04
N TYR A 162 -3.99 -6.58 -8.65
CA TYR A 162 -4.83 -6.39 -7.45
C TYR A 162 -4.00 -6.62 -6.20
N VAL A 163 -4.35 -5.97 -5.09
CA VAL A 163 -3.73 -6.27 -3.79
C VAL A 163 -4.19 -7.67 -3.36
N LYS A 164 -3.25 -8.55 -3.07
CA LYS A 164 -3.44 -9.93 -2.61
C LYS A 164 -3.21 -10.07 -1.10
N ASP A 165 -2.28 -9.31 -0.55
CA ASP A 165 -2.04 -9.22 0.89
C ASP A 165 -1.86 -7.75 1.30
N TYR A 166 -2.58 -7.34 2.32
CA TYR A 166 -2.42 -6.08 3.03
C TYR A 166 -2.08 -6.38 4.49
N LYS A 167 -0.99 -5.80 5.00
CA LYS A 167 -0.64 -5.89 6.41
C LYS A 167 -0.29 -4.52 6.97
N LYS A 168 -1.01 -4.08 8.01
CA LYS A 168 -0.70 -2.87 8.76
C LYS A 168 -0.27 -3.24 10.17
N ASP A 169 0.97 -2.89 10.50
CA ASP A 169 1.48 -2.86 11.87
C ASP A 169 1.48 -1.41 12.38
N SER A 170 1.14 -1.17 13.64
CA SER A 170 1.14 0.17 14.23
C SER A 170 1.51 0.15 15.71
N MET A 171 2.29 1.13 16.16
CA MET A 171 2.73 1.23 17.55
C MET A 171 1.61 1.83 18.40
N CYS A 172 1.19 1.12 19.45
CA CYS A 172 0.17 1.57 20.38
C CYS A 172 0.74 2.54 21.42
N SER A 173 -0.10 3.42 21.96
CA SER A 173 0.27 4.40 23.01
C SER A 173 0.81 3.75 24.30
N ASN A 174 0.55 2.47 24.51
CA ASN A 174 1.02 1.67 25.65
C ASN A 174 2.29 0.84 25.34
N GLY A 175 2.95 1.09 24.21
CA GLY A 175 4.17 0.38 23.78
C GLY A 175 3.96 -1.03 23.23
N LYS A 176 2.71 -1.51 23.11
CA LYS A 176 2.39 -2.75 22.38
C LYS A 176 2.30 -2.49 20.87
N ASP A 177 2.37 -3.54 20.07
CA ASP A 177 2.14 -3.47 18.61
C ASP A 177 0.70 -3.90 18.27
N PHE A 178 -0.01 -3.08 17.50
CA PHE A 178 -1.23 -3.41 16.76
C PHE A 178 -0.85 -4.09 15.44
N SER A 179 -1.62 -5.08 15.00
CA SER A 179 -1.45 -5.68 13.67
C SER A 179 -2.78 -6.05 13.05
N TYR A 180 -2.97 -5.68 11.78
CA TYR A 180 -4.11 -6.00 10.95
C TYR A 180 -3.62 -6.61 9.64
N ILE A 181 -4.19 -7.74 9.24
CA ILE A 181 -3.89 -8.45 8.00
C ILE A 181 -5.21 -8.67 7.26
N GLN A 182 -5.21 -8.37 5.96
CA GLN A 182 -6.27 -8.73 5.02
C GLN A 182 -5.64 -9.48 3.83
N GLN A 183 -6.06 -10.73 3.64
CA GLN A 183 -5.55 -11.62 2.59
C GLN A 183 -6.67 -12.01 1.65
N TYR A 184 -6.50 -11.72 0.35
CA TYR A 184 -7.47 -12.01 -0.70
C TYR A 184 -7.14 -13.33 -1.39
N PHE A 185 -8.17 -14.10 -1.77
CA PHE A 185 -8.05 -15.42 -2.39
C PHE A 185 -9.24 -15.74 -3.30
#